data_AF-A0A1F4RH64-F1
#
_entry.id   AF-A0A1F4RH64-F1
#
_cell.length_a   1.000
_cell.length_b   1.000
_cell.length_c   1.000
_cell.angle_alpha   90.00
_cell.angle_beta   90.00
_cell.angle_gamma   90.00
#
_symmetry.space_group_name_H-M   'P 1'
#
loop_
_entity.id
_entity.type
_entity.pdbx_description
1 polymer ?
#
loop_
_entity_poly.entity_id
_entity_poly.type
_entity_poly.pdbx_seq_one_letter_code
_entity_poly.pdbx_strand_id
1 'polypeptide(L)'
;MTPKDVIEKAPGLTRDQLSYFVKMGYVKPKKYTRGKNEYTEYSENDLLVIEKALYYIQTFDTKPKSAFEKAFVELRQPERNFNRK
;
A
#
# COMPACT_ATOMS: atom_id res chain seq x y z
N MET A 1 10.45 0.12 6.96
CA MET A 1 10.39 1.47 6.35
C MET A 1 9.53 2.39 7.20
N THR A 2 9.90 3.67 7.36
CA THR A 2 9.09 4.66 8.10
C THR A 2 7.91 5.14 7.24
N PRO A 3 6.88 5.81 7.82
CA PRO A 3 5.80 6.39 7.03
C PRO A 3 6.30 7.40 5.99
N LYS A 4 7.38 8.13 6.30
CA LYS A 4 8.00 9.08 5.38
C LYS A 4 8.59 8.36 4.17
N ASP A 5 9.35 7.29 4.40
CA ASP A 5 9.94 6.49 3.33
C ASP A 5 8.88 5.93 2.37
N VAL A 6 7.72 5.51 2.90
CA VAL A 6 6.61 4.99 2.07
C VAL A 6 6.06 6.09 1.16
N ILE A 7 5.84 7.29 1.69
CA ILE A 7 5.33 8.43 0.91
C ILE A 7 6.34 8.85 -0.17
N GLU A 8 7.64 8.86 0.15
CA GLU A 8 8.69 9.21 -0.80
C GLU A 8 8.84 8.17 -1.92
N LYS A 9 8.61 6.88 -1.61
CA LYS A 9 8.70 5.79 -2.59
C LYS A 9 7.43 5.59 -3.43
N ALA A 10 6.26 5.93 -2.92
CA ALA A 10 4.98 5.76 -3.62
C ALA A 10 4.49 7.09 -4.21
N PRO A 11 4.81 7.41 -5.48
CA PRO A 11 4.46 8.69 -6.07
C PRO A 11 2.93 8.90 -6.12
N GLY A 12 2.51 10.09 -5.67
CA GLY A 12 1.08 10.44 -5.58
C GLY A 12 0.37 9.88 -4.35
N LEU A 13 1.08 9.24 -3.41
CA LEU A 13 0.56 8.93 -2.09
C LEU A 13 0.60 10.16 -1.19
N THR A 14 -0.54 10.53 -0.60
CA THR A 14 -0.57 11.55 0.46
C THR A 14 -0.52 10.93 1.85
N ARG A 15 -0.13 11.72 2.85
CA ARG A 15 -0.15 11.29 4.25
C ARG A 15 -1.55 10.88 4.71
N ASP A 16 -2.58 11.59 4.27
CA ASP A 16 -3.99 11.27 4.54
C ASP A 16 -4.40 9.94 3.91
N GLN A 17 -4.01 9.68 2.66
CA GLN A 17 -4.26 8.40 2.01
C GLN A 17 -3.57 7.25 2.74
N LEU A 18 -2.29 7.42 3.12
CA LEU A 18 -1.57 6.41 3.88
C LEU A 18 -2.25 6.12 5.23
N SER A 19 -2.65 7.17 5.96
CA SER A 19 -3.40 7.04 7.21
C SER A 19 -4.74 6.32 6.99
N TYR A 20 -5.46 6.66 5.93
CA TYR A 20 -6.71 6.01 5.55
C TYR A 20 -6.51 4.52 5.24
N PHE A 21 -5.45 4.15 4.52
CA PHE A 21 -5.16 2.75 4.19
C PHE A 21 -4.85 1.91 5.43
N VAL A 22 -4.12 2.46 6.40
CA VAL A 22 -3.88 1.82 7.69
C VAL A 22 -5.18 1.69 8.48
N LYS A 23 -5.98 2.76 8.56
CA LYS A 23 -7.25 2.78 9.29
C LYS A 23 -8.26 1.77 8.74
N MET A 24 -8.32 1.63 7.42
CA MET A 24 -9.17 0.64 6.76
C MET A 24 -8.61 -0.79 6.81
N GLY A 25 -7.39 -0.97 7.33
CA GLY A 25 -6.74 -2.28 7.45
C GLY A 25 -6.25 -2.85 6.12
N TYR A 26 -6.14 -2.02 5.08
CA TYR A 26 -5.57 -2.42 3.79
C TYR A 26 -4.07 -2.69 3.88
N VAL A 27 -3.38 -1.98 4.76
CA VAL A 27 -2.00 -2.28 5.16
C VAL A 27 -1.92 -2.33 6.67
N LYS A 28 -1.03 -3.18 7.19
CA LYS A 28 -0.92 -3.43 8.63
C LYS A 28 0.54 -3.26 9.05
N PRO A 29 1.05 -2.01 9.09
CA PRO A 29 2.41 -1.76 9.51
C PRO A 29 2.62 -2.21 10.95
N LYS A 30 3.83 -2.67 11.25
CA LYS A 30 4.22 -3.05 12.60
C LYS A 30 4.37 -1.79 13.44
N LYS A 31 3.70 -1.75 14.58
CA LYS A 31 3.91 -0.72 15.60
C LYS A 31 4.83 -1.28 16.67
N TYR A 32 5.82 -0.50 17.08
CA TYR A 32 6.67 -0.84 18.21
C TYR A 32 7.04 0.40 19.01
N THR A 33 7.19 0.21 20.31
CA THR A 33 7.59 1.26 21.23
C THR A 33 9.08 1.12 21.50
N ARG A 34 9.83 2.21 21.39
CA ARG A 34 11.24 2.27 21.80
C ARG A 34 11.40 3.43 22.77
N GLY A 35 11.60 3.09 24.05
CA GLY A 35 11.59 4.07 25.14
C GLY A 35 10.21 4.68 25.32
N LYS A 36 10.08 6.00 25.11
CA LYS A 36 8.81 6.75 25.20
C LYS A 36 8.14 7.01 23.84
N ASN A 37 8.79 6.63 22.74
CA ASN A 37 8.32 6.94 21.39
C ASN A 37 7.65 5.72 20.75
N GLU A 38 6.51 5.94 20.09
CA GLU A 38 5.86 4.96 19.22
C GLU A 38 6.38 5.11 17.79
N TYR A 39 6.83 4.01 17.21
CA TYR A 39 7.29 3.93 15.83
C TYR A 39 6.37 3.05 15.01
N THR A 40 6.18 3.43 13.75
CA THR A 40 5.43 2.65 12.76
C THR A 40 6.39 2.23 11.65
N GLU A 41 6.39 0.95 11.35
CA GLU A 41 7.27 0.35 10.37
C GLU A 41 6.49 -0.47 9.35
N TYR A 42 6.61 -0.07 8.09
CA TYR A 42 6.04 -0.74 6.93
C TYR A 42 7.04 -1.75 6.38
N SER A 43 6.52 -2.90 5.97
CA SER A 43 7.27 -3.91 5.23
C SER A 43 7.39 -3.54 3.75
N GLU A 44 8.29 -4.22 3.03
CA GLU A 44 8.36 -4.07 1.57
C GLU A 44 7.07 -4.52 0.89
N ASN A 45 6.40 -5.56 1.42
CA ASN A 45 5.13 -6.01 0.91
C ASN A 45 4.01 -4.95 1.09
N ASP A 46 4.02 -4.20 2.20
CA ASP A 46 3.08 -3.09 2.37
C ASP A 46 3.30 -2.02 1.28
N LEU A 47 4.55 -1.69 0.97
CA LEU A 47 4.88 -0.73 -0.09
C LEU A 47 4.37 -1.22 -1.46
N LEU A 48 4.68 -2.46 -1.84
CA LEU A 48 4.28 -3.03 -3.14
C LEU A 48 2.77 -3.02 -3.33
N VAL A 49 2.02 -3.38 -2.28
CA VAL A 49 0.55 -3.36 -2.32
C VAL A 49 0.05 -1.92 -2.47
N ILE A 50 0.63 -0.95 -1.75
CA ILE A 50 0.26 0.47 -1.83
C ILE A 50 0.52 1.02 -3.23
N GLU A 51 1.71 0.80 -3.79
CA GLU A 51 2.07 1.27 -5.13
C GLU A 51 1.11 0.71 -6.19
N LYS A 52 0.81 -0.59 -6.10
CA LYS A 52 -0.10 -1.24 -7.04
C LYS A 52 -1.55 -0.76 -6.89
N ALA A 53 -2.01 -0.57 -5.66
CA ALA A 53 -3.33 -0.02 -5.40
C ALA A 53 -3.44 1.42 -5.90
N LEU A 54 -2.43 2.26 -5.68
CA LEU A 54 -2.37 3.62 -6.19
C LEU A 54 -2.39 3.66 -7.71
N TYR A 55 -1.65 2.77 -8.37
CA TYR A 55 -1.72 2.63 -9.81
C TYR A 55 -3.17 2.40 -10.29
N TYR A 56 -3.93 1.52 -9.62
CA TYR A 56 -5.33 1.31 -10.00
C TYR A 56 -6.24 2.50 -9.72
N ILE A 57 -6.02 3.19 -8.60
CA ILE A 57 -6.78 4.39 -8.22
C ILE A 57 -6.52 5.51 -9.24
N GLN A 58 -5.27 5.79 -9.56
CA GLN A 58 -4.88 6.89 -10.45
C GLN A 58 -5.16 6.60 -11.92
N THR A 59 -4.96 5.35 -12.38
CA THR A 59 -5.09 4.99 -13.80
C THR A 59 -6.53 4.68 -14.20
N PHE A 60 -7.30 4.05 -13.30
CA PHE A 60 -8.64 3.52 -13.63
C PHE A 60 -9.74 4.08 -12.72
N ASP A 61 -9.47 5.13 -11.94
CA ASP A 61 -10.39 5.72 -10.96
C ASP A 61 -11.02 4.68 -10.03
N THR A 62 -10.29 3.60 -9.74
CA THR A 62 -10.82 2.47 -8.97
C THR A 62 -10.93 2.85 -7.50
N LYS A 63 -12.07 2.52 -6.87
CA LYS A 63 -12.26 2.74 -5.43
C LYS A 63 -11.15 2.04 -4.61
N PRO A 64 -10.65 2.66 -3.52
CA PRO A 64 -9.52 2.13 -2.76
C PRO A 64 -9.68 0.66 -2.36
N LYS A 65 -10.85 0.26 -1.83
CA LYS A 65 -11.10 -1.14 -1.45
C LYS A 65 -10.82 -2.11 -2.61
N SER A 66 -11.42 -1.87 -3.77
CA SER A 66 -11.28 -2.73 -4.95
C SER A 66 -9.87 -2.67 -5.54
N ALA A 67 -9.20 -1.53 -5.45
CA ALA A 67 -7.81 -1.38 -5.87
C ALA A 67 -6.87 -2.25 -5.03
N PHE A 68 -7.03 -2.22 -3.70
CA PHE A 68 -6.27 -3.06 -2.78
C PHE A 68 -6.59 -4.54 -2.97
N GLU A 69 -7.86 -4.93 -3.12
CA GLU A 69 -8.23 -6.32 -3.41
C GLU A 69 -7.56 -6.84 -4.69
N LYS A 70 -7.56 -6.04 -5.78
CA LYS A 70 -6.86 -6.38 -7.02
C LYS A 70 -5.34 -6.50 -6.81
N ALA A 71 -4.74 -5.53 -6.12
CA ALA A 71 -3.31 -5.55 -5.80
C ALA A 71 -2.92 -6.82 -5.04
N PHE A 72 -3.69 -7.21 -4.03
CA PHE A 72 -3.44 -8.44 -3.28
C PHE A 72 -3.57 -9.71 -4.13
N VAL A 73 -4.58 -9.78 -5.00
CA VAL A 73 -4.77 -10.93 -5.89
C VAL A 73 -3.61 -11.06 -6.87
N GLU A 74 -3.19 -9.94 -7.47
CA GLU A 74 -2.11 -9.93 -8.47
C GLU A 74 -0.74 -10.22 -7.85
N LEU A 75 -0.42 -9.64 -6.68
CA LEU A 75 0.83 -9.91 -5.97
C LEU A 75 0.90 -11.34 -5.41
N ARG A 76 -0.24 -11.97 -5.12
CA ARG A 76 -0.32 -13.37 -4.68
C ARG A 76 -0.27 -14.36 -5.85
N GLN A 77 -0.56 -13.93 -7.08
CA GLN A 77 -0.53 -14.73 -8.30
C GLN A 77 0.36 -14.07 -9.36
N PRO A 78 1.69 -14.18 -9.24
CA PRO A 78 2.61 -13.59 -10.21
C PRO A 78 2.45 -14.15 -11.64
N GLU A 79 1.73 -15.27 -11.84
CA GLU A 79 1.67 -16.01 -13.11
C GLU A 79 0.32 -15.98 -13.84
N ARG A 80 -0.45 -14.90 -13.80
CA ARG A 80 -1.74 -14.90 -14.54
C ARG A 80 -2.14 -13.71 -15.40
N ASN A 81 -1.27 -12.74 -15.69
CA ASN A 81 -1.67 -11.62 -16.55
C ASN A 81 -0.58 -11.05 -17.47
N PHE A 82 0.09 -11.92 -18.24
CA PHE A 82 0.68 -11.55 -19.53
C PHE A 82 0.00 -12.34 -20.66
N ASN A 83 -1.31 -12.19 -20.81
CA ASN A 83 -1.94 -12.41 -22.10
C ASN A 83 -3.25 -11.62 -22.22
N ARG A 84 -3.15 -10.32 -22.50
CA ARG A 84 -4.23 -9.58 -23.14
C ARG A 84 -3.66 -8.82 -24.33
N LYS A 85 -3.73 -9.52 -25.48
CA LYS A 85 -3.79 -9.09 -26.88
C LYS A 85 -2.90 -7.95 -27.35
#